data_AF-A0A966PTE6-F1
#
_entry.id   AF-A0A966PTE6-F1
#
_cell.length_a   1.000
_cell.length_b   1.000
_cell.length_c   1.000
_cell.angle_alpha   90.00
_cell.angle_beta   90.00
_cell.angle_gamma   90.00
#
_symmetry.space_group_name_H-M   'P 1'
#
loop_
_entity.id
_entity.type
_entity.pdbx_description
1 polymer ?
#
loop_
_entity_poly.entity_id
_entity_poly.type
_entity_poly.pdbx_seq_one_letter_code
_entity_poly.pdbx_strand_id
1 'polypeptide(L)' 'EQMLRLQRVAYRVIWVNPLKVSPGYAPLARGMAAAMPFIDDFVEGHSLEALRELTAVIARESQEPSKTRKVVSHA' A
#
# COMPACT_ATOMS: atom_id res chain seq x y z
N GLU A 1 -12.70 3.94 -8.35
CA GLU A 1 -12.14 4.72 -9.47
C GLU A 1 -10.87 5.49 -9.10
N GLN A 2 -10.91 6.37 -8.10
CA GLN A 2 -9.77 7.23 -7.75
C GLN A 2 -8.50 6.46 -7.33
N MET A 3 -8.63 5.41 -6.52
CA MET A 3 -7.48 4.57 -6.10
C MET A 3 -6.84 3.83 -7.27
N LEU A 4 -7.64 3.34 -8.23
CA LEU A 4 -7.12 2.72 -9.44
C LEU A 4 -6.35 3.73 -10.31
N ARG A 5 -6.86 4.97 -10.40
CA ARG A 5 -6.15 6.06 -11.11
C ARG A 5 -4.83 6.38 -10.42
N LEU A 6 -4.83 6.50 -9.09
CA LEU A 6 -3.61 6.73 -8.30
C LEU A 6 -2.57 5.62 -8.52
N GLN A 7 -2.98 4.36 -8.45
CA GLN A 7 -2.10 3.20 -8.67
C GLN A 7 -1.48 3.18 -10.07
N ARG A 8 -2.18 3.71 -11.09
CA ARG A 8 -1.66 3.77 -12.46
C ARG A 8 -0.57 4.82 -12.66
N VAL A 9 -0.59 5.91 -11.87
CA VAL A 9 0.34 7.05 -12.01
C VAL A 9 1.43 7.05 -10.96
N ALA A 10 1.22 6.40 -9.81
CA ALA A 10 2.23 6.24 -8.80
C ALA A 10 3.22 5.13 -9.21
N TYR A 11 4.50 5.31 -8.84
CA TYR A 11 5.47 4.23 -8.92
C TYR A 11 5.08 3.07 -7.99
N ARG A 12 4.77 3.42 -6.72
CA ARG A 12 4.23 2.54 -5.67
C ARG A 12 3.33 3.36 -4.75
N VAL A 13 2.26 2.75 -4.24
CA VAL A 13 1.36 3.29 -3.23
C VAL A 13 1.67 2.64 -1.90
N ILE A 14 2.42 3.34 -1.05
CA ILE A 14 2.75 2.91 0.32
C ILE A 14 1.82 3.63 1.28
N TRP A 15 1.08 2.89 2.10
CA TRP A 15 0.25 3.45 3.15
C TRP A 15 0.90 3.20 4.51
N VAL A 16 1.38 4.28 5.13
CA VAL A 16 1.94 4.31 6.48
C VAL A 16 0.83 4.57 7.49
N ASN A 17 0.63 3.67 8.44
CA ASN A 17 -0.48 3.74 9.38
C ASN A 17 -0.03 3.48 10.84
N PRO A 18 -0.07 4.50 11.72
CA PRO A 18 0.27 4.33 13.13
C PRO A 18 -0.61 3.33 13.88
N LEU A 19 -1.88 3.17 13.48
CA LEU A 19 -2.80 2.25 14.15
C LEU A 19 -2.54 0.78 13.81
N LYS A 20 -1.74 0.49 12.77
CA LYS A 20 -1.50 -0.87 12.29
C LYS A 20 -0.84 -1.76 13.36
N VAL A 21 -0.04 -1.20 14.26
CA VAL A 21 0.60 -1.94 15.36
C VAL A 21 -0.39 -2.40 16.44
N SER A 22 -1.55 -1.74 16.54
CA SER A 22 -2.48 -1.98 17.63
C SER A 22 -3.04 -3.40 17.57
N PRO A 23 -3.01 -4.16 18.68
CA PRO A 23 -3.60 -5.50 18.72
C PRO A 23 -5.07 -5.48 18.26
N GLY A 24 -5.42 -6.38 17.33
CA GLY A 24 -6.77 -6.47 16.77
C GLY A 24 -7.14 -5.38 15.76
N TYR A 25 -6.19 -4.52 15.37
CA TYR A 25 -6.44 -3.53 14.33
C TYR A 25 -6.81 -4.19 13.00
N ALA A 26 -7.88 -3.70 12.37
CA ALA A 26 -8.27 -4.05 11.02
C ALA A 26 -8.78 -2.79 10.27
N PRO A 27 -8.48 -2.63 8.97
CA PRO A 27 -8.86 -1.46 8.18
C PRO A 27 -10.35 -1.52 7.74
N LEU A 28 -11.27 -1.67 8.69
CA LEU A 28 -12.69 -1.92 8.44
C LEU A 28 -13.47 -0.69 7.96
N ALA A 29 -12.94 0.51 8.22
CA ALA A 29 -13.56 1.73 7.74
C ALA A 29 -13.69 1.66 6.21
N ARG A 30 -14.88 1.95 5.68
CA ARG A 30 -15.22 1.72 4.25
C ARG A 30 -14.18 2.27 3.28
N GLY A 31 -13.67 3.49 3.53
CA GLY A 31 -12.65 4.10 2.68
C GLY A 31 -11.31 3.35 2.71
N MET A 32 -10.90 2.85 3.87
CA MET A 32 -9.67 2.08 4.03
C MET A 32 -9.81 0.71 3.36
N ALA A 33 -10.89 -0.02 3.67
CA ALA A 33 -11.19 -1.31 3.06
C ALA A 33 -11.24 -1.22 1.52
N ALA A 34 -11.88 -0.18 0.98
CA ALA A 34 -11.94 0.06 -0.46
C ALA A 34 -10.58 0.39 -1.09
N ALA A 35 -9.65 0.96 -0.33
CA ALA A 35 -8.32 1.28 -0.81
C ALA A 35 -7.34 0.11 -0.74
N MET A 36 -7.55 -0.87 0.16
CA MET A 36 -6.64 -2.00 0.39
C MET A 36 -6.19 -2.74 -0.89
N PRO A 37 -7.06 -3.02 -1.89
CA PRO A 37 -6.64 -3.72 -3.10
C PRO A 37 -5.64 -2.95 -3.99
N PHE A 38 -5.45 -1.64 -3.74
CA PHE A 38 -4.63 -0.74 -4.55
C PHE A 38 -3.34 -0.29 -3.85
N ILE A 39 -3.09 -0.77 -2.62
CA ILE A 39 -1.90 -0.45 -1.83
C ILE A 39 -0.84 -1.52 -2.11
N ASP A 40 0.38 -1.09 -2.45
CA ASP A 40 1.51 -2.00 -2.67
C ASP A 40 2.12 -2.45 -1.34
N ASP A 41 2.27 -1.53 -0.38
CA ASP A 41 2.78 -1.83 0.96
C ASP A 41 1.96 -1.12 2.03
N PHE A 42 1.47 -1.89 3.01
CA PHE A 42 0.75 -1.38 4.17
C PHE A 42 1.60 -1.56 5.42
N VAL A 43 2.19 -0.46 5.89
CA VAL A 43 3.26 -0.47 6.90
C VAL A 43 2.90 0.35 8.12
N GLU A 44 3.63 0.11 9.20
CA GLU A 44 3.44 0.81 10.47
C GLU A 44 4.10 2.19 10.44
N GLY A 45 3.66 3.09 11.32
CA GLY A 45 4.22 4.45 11.42
C GLY A 45 4.19 5.02 12.83
N HIS A 46 4.21 4.16 13.84
CA HIS A 46 3.95 4.53 15.24
C HIS A 46 5.22 4.84 16.04
N SER A 47 6.40 4.61 15.48
CA SER A 47 7.68 4.74 16.18
C SER A 47 8.82 5.09 15.22
N LEU A 48 9.96 5.52 15.76
CA LEU A 48 11.17 5.75 14.97
C LEU A 48 11.65 4.47 14.28
N GLU A 49 11.47 3.32 14.93
CA GLU A 49 11.81 2.02 14.32
C GLU A 49 10.91 1.73 13.12
N ALA A 50 9.59 1.93 13.24
CA ALA A 50 8.67 1.80 12.11
C ALA A 50 9.03 2.75 10.94
N LEU A 51 9.55 3.95 11.24
CA LEU A 51 10.05 4.86 10.20
C LEU A 51 11.34 4.36 9.55
N ARG A 52 12.23 3.67 10.27
CA ARG A 52 13.40 2.99 9.68
C ARG A 52 12.98 1.83 8.78
N GLU A 53 11.96 1.06 9.19
CA GLU A 53 11.39 0.02 8.32
C GLU A 53 10.78 0.62 7.05
N LEU A 54 10.07 1.75 7.17
CA LEU A 54 9.56 2.48 6.02
C LEU A 54 10.68 2.92 5.07
N THR A 55 11.83 3.39 5.57
CA THR A 55 12.93 3.78 4.68
C THR A 55 13.49 2.59 3.91
N ALA A 56 13.55 1.40 4.52
CA ALA A 56 13.92 0.17 3.82
C ALA A 56 12.89 -0.23 2.75
N VAL A 57 11.59 -0.08 3.05
CA VAL A 57 10.50 -0.33 2.08
C VAL A 57 10.59 0.62 0.88
N ILE A 58 10.94 1.89 1.10
CA ILE A 58 11.17 2.89 0.05
C ILE A 58 12.43 2.56 -0.76
N ALA A 59 13.52 2.19 -0.08
CA ALA A 59 14.83 1.93 -0.69
C ALA A 59 14.89 0.62 -1.49
N ARG A 60 13.94 -0.31 -1.31
CA ARG A 60 13.87 -1.56 -2.07
C ARG A 60 13.73 -1.28 -3.56
N GLU A 61 14.81 -1.53 -4.31
CA GLU A 61 14.76 -1.57 -5.78
C GLU A 61 13.79 -2.66 -6.23
N SER A 62 13.02 -2.38 -7.28
CA SER A 62 12.03 -3.32 -7.84
C SER A 62 12.72 -4.54 -8.44
N GLN A 63 13.05 -5.54 -7.64
CA GLN A 63 13.67 -6.78 -8.11
C GLN A 63 12.66 -7.82 -8.65
N GLU A 64 11.40 -7.45 -8.90
CA GLU A 64 10.42 -8.33 -9.54
C GLU A 64 9.58 -7.59 -10.58
N PRO A 65 9.39 -8.16 -11.79
CA PRO A 65 8.45 -7.63 -12.76
C PRO A 65 7.05 -7.58 -12.14
N SER A 66 6.47 -6.38 -12.11
CA SER A 66 5.09 -6.10 -11.72
C SER A 66 4.18 -7.23 -12.20
N LYS A 67 3.57 -7.96 -11.25
CA LYS A 67 2.55 -8.99 -11.50
C LYS A 67 1.66 -8.51 -12.64
N THR A 68 1.63 -9.25 -13.75
CA THR A 68 0.83 -8.98 -14.95
C THR A 68 -0.36 -8.10 -14.62
N ARG A 69 -0.24 -6.79 -14.95
CA ARG A 69 -1.33 -5.84 -14.83
C ARG A 69 -2.50 -6.47 -15.57
N LYS A 70 -3.48 -7.03 -14.84
CA LYS A 70 -4.70 -7.57 -15.46
C LYS A 70 -5.34 -6.38 -16.17
N VAL A 71 -5.09 -6.29 -17.48
CA VAL A 71 -5.87 -5.45 -18.37
C VAL A 71 -7.27 -6.01 -18.24
N VAL A 72 -8.15 -5.30 -17.54
CA VAL A 72 -9.56 -5.66 -17.49
C VAL A 72 -10.07 -5.39 -18.90
N SER A 73 -10.01 -6.41 -19.75
CA SER A 73 -10.64 -6.42 -21.06
C SER A 73 -12.13 -6.25 -20.78
N HIS A 74 -12.66 -5.08 -21.14
CA HIS A 74 -14.10 -4.89 -21.28
C HIS A 74 -14.36 -5.08 -22.78
N ALA A 75 -14.83 -6.27 -23.12
CA ALA A 75 -15.64 -6.51 -24.30
C ALA A 75 -17.08 -6.10 -23.99
#